data_AF-A0ABD0PRM9-F1
#
_entry.id   AF-A0ABD0PRM9-F1
#
_cell.length_a   1.000
_cell.length_b   1.000
_cell.length_c   1.000
_cell.angle_alpha   90.00
_cell.angle_beta   90.00
_cell.angle_gamma   90.00
#
_symmetry.space_group_name_H-M   'P 1'
#
loop_
_entity.id
_entity.type
_entity.pdbx_description
1 polymer ?
#
loop_
_entity_poly.entity_id
_entity_poly.type
_entity_poly.pdbx_seq_one_letter_code
_entity_poly.pdbx_strand_id
1 'polypeptide(L)'
;RLNPLSISAWEVNNQIGLHVVVEGKVFSKFSSSYEQMGSHVVSMSATDKIMQWQVLGFQGALLSHFIEPVYVSSIFIGNDTRGMEMAVNQRVDGITSALPLYYCVYRPHISLVSSAVPPDAHPSQKSLSLNWSHGDLLVEVVNALDGKSTE
;
A
#
# COMPACT_ATOMS: atom_id res chain seq x y z
N ARG A 1 -11.41 29.18 14.75
CA ARG A 1 -10.12 28.45 14.72
C ARG A 1 -9.85 27.99 16.15
N LEU A 2 -9.92 26.69 16.42
CA LEU A 2 -9.59 26.15 17.75
C LEU A 2 -8.07 26.13 17.93
N ASN A 3 -7.59 26.56 19.10
CA ASN A 3 -6.17 26.51 19.43
C ASN A 3 -5.79 25.02 19.63
N PRO A 4 -4.79 24.47 18.92
CA PRO A 4 -4.47 23.03 18.94
C PRO A 4 -4.09 22.48 20.32
N LEU A 5 -3.76 23.35 21.28
CA LEU A 5 -3.44 22.99 22.67
C LEU A 5 -4.58 23.30 23.65
N SER A 6 -5.75 23.74 23.17
CA SER A 6 -6.88 23.99 24.06
C SER A 6 -7.56 22.68 24.48
N ILE A 7 -8.14 22.70 25.67
CA ILE A 7 -8.96 21.59 26.18
C ILE A 7 -10.09 21.26 25.19
N SER A 8 -10.68 22.27 24.55
CA SER A 8 -11.69 22.08 23.51
C SER A 8 -11.15 21.43 22.23
N ALA A 9 -9.92 21.70 21.81
CA ALA A 9 -9.29 21.00 20.70
C ALA A 9 -8.93 19.56 21.08
N TRP A 10 -8.46 19.33 22.31
CA TRP A 10 -8.21 18.00 22.86
C TRP A 10 -9.50 17.16 22.93
N GLU A 11 -10.60 17.75 23.38
CA GLU A 11 -11.90 17.09 23.54
C GLU A 11 -12.51 16.71 22.18
N VAL A 12 -12.41 17.60 21.19
CA VAL A 12 -12.78 17.29 19.80
C VAL A 12 -11.88 16.20 19.21
N ASN A 13 -10.57 16.22 19.46
CA ASN A 13 -9.66 15.20 18.96
C ASN A 13 -9.92 13.82 19.60
N ASN A 14 -10.38 13.79 20.85
CA ASN A 14 -10.78 12.55 21.51
C ASN A 14 -12.12 12.01 21.00
N GLN A 15 -13.03 12.88 20.52
CA GLN A 15 -14.28 12.49 19.87
C GLN A 15 -14.10 11.94 18.45
N ILE A 16 -13.08 12.39 17.71
CA ILE A 16 -12.82 11.98 16.31
C ILE A 16 -11.61 11.02 16.22
N GLY A 17 -10.99 10.68 17.35
CA GLY A 17 -9.83 9.80 17.40
C GLY A 17 -10.18 8.38 16.92
N LEU A 18 -9.26 7.75 16.19
CA LEU A 18 -9.41 6.32 15.88
C LEU A 18 -9.20 5.52 17.17
N HIS A 19 -10.27 4.92 17.65
CA HIS A 19 -10.27 4.04 18.81
C HIS A 19 -10.20 2.59 18.36
N VAL A 20 -9.29 1.81 18.96
CA VAL A 20 -9.18 0.38 18.74
C VAL A 20 -9.63 -0.33 20.01
N VAL A 21 -10.52 -1.31 19.89
CA VAL A 21 -10.96 -2.14 21.01
C VAL A 21 -10.21 -3.46 20.98
N VAL A 22 -9.43 -3.74 22.03
CA VAL A 22 -8.71 -5.01 22.20
C VAL A 22 -9.13 -5.60 23.54
N GLU A 23 -9.64 -6.83 23.52
CA GLU A 23 -10.13 -7.56 24.71
C GLU A 23 -11.11 -6.75 25.58
N GLY A 24 -11.98 -5.95 24.93
CA GLY A 24 -12.97 -5.12 25.60
C GLY A 24 -12.45 -3.81 26.21
N LYS A 25 -11.16 -3.50 26.05
CA LYS A 25 -10.57 -2.20 26.43
C LYS A 25 -10.43 -1.30 25.21
N VAL A 26 -10.83 -0.04 25.35
CA VAL A 26 -10.79 0.98 24.28
C VAL A 26 -9.47 1.75 24.37
N PHE A 27 -8.71 1.79 23.28
CA PHE A 27 -7.44 2.49 23.16
C PHE A 27 -7.51 3.57 22.07
N SER A 28 -7.13 4.80 22.40
CA SER A 28 -6.97 5.86 21.39
C SER A 28 -5.60 5.74 20.73
N LYS A 29 -5.55 5.71 19.39
CA LYS A 29 -4.29 5.57 18.63
C LYS A 29 -3.29 6.72 18.86
N PHE A 30 -3.72 7.82 19.48
CA PHE A 30 -2.88 8.97 19.80
C PHE A 30 -2.17 8.87 21.16
N SER A 31 -2.50 7.88 22.01
CA SER A 31 -1.66 7.64 23.18
C SER A 31 -0.44 6.82 22.75
N SER A 32 0.73 7.45 22.82
CA SER A 32 2.03 6.87 22.52
C SER A 32 2.49 5.82 23.56
N SER A 33 1.55 5.12 24.21
CA SER A 33 1.85 4.14 25.26
C SER A 33 1.77 2.69 24.79
N TYR A 34 1.63 2.46 23.48
CA TYR A 34 1.86 1.13 22.87
C TYR A 34 3.27 1.03 22.28
N GLU A 35 4.25 1.56 23.01
CA GLU A 35 5.66 1.22 22.80
C GLU A 35 5.93 -0.11 23.51
N GLN A 36 6.51 -1.06 22.77
CA GLN A 36 7.15 -2.28 23.26
C GLN A 36 6.26 -3.44 23.73
N MET A 37 5.52 -4.05 22.79
CA MET A 37 5.31 -5.50 22.89
C MET A 37 5.49 -6.14 21.51
N GLY A 38 6.73 -6.60 21.24
CA GLY A 38 7.13 -7.69 20.34
C GLY A 38 6.28 -8.07 19.11
N SER A 39 5.51 -7.16 18.54
CA SER A 39 4.60 -7.46 17.44
C SER A 39 5.44 -7.48 16.17
N HIS A 40 5.61 -8.67 15.59
CA HIS A 40 6.16 -8.78 14.25
C HIS A 40 5.25 -8.01 13.29
N VAL A 41 5.78 -6.95 12.67
CA VAL A 41 5.10 -6.27 11.57
C VAL A 41 5.17 -7.22 10.37
N VAL A 42 4.02 -7.69 9.92
CA VAL A 42 3.89 -8.52 8.73
C VAL A 42 3.33 -7.65 7.61
N SER A 43 3.99 -7.65 6.46
CA SER A 43 3.46 -7.07 5.23
C SER A 43 3.14 -8.20 4.25
N MET A 44 2.03 -8.06 3.53
CA MET A 44 1.75 -8.89 2.37
C MET A 44 2.84 -8.69 1.31
N SER A 45 3.11 -9.71 0.51
CA SER A 45 4.11 -9.62 -0.55
C SER A 45 3.66 -8.65 -1.66
N ALA A 46 4.59 -8.17 -2.48
CA ALA A 46 4.26 -7.25 -3.57
C ALA A 46 3.32 -7.91 -4.60
N THR A 47 3.50 -9.21 -4.87
CA THR A 47 2.62 -9.96 -5.78
C THR A 47 1.22 -10.15 -5.22
N ASP A 48 1.07 -10.32 -3.90
CA ASP A 48 -0.25 -10.36 -3.26
C ASP A 48 -0.97 -9.01 -3.36
N LYS A 49 -0.24 -7.90 -3.21
CA LYS A 49 -0.79 -6.54 -3.39
C LYS A 49 -1.22 -6.29 -4.84
N ILE A 50 -0.42 -6.72 -5.83
CA ILE A 50 -0.78 -6.63 -7.25
C ILE A 50 -2.00 -7.51 -7.56
N MET A 51 -2.04 -8.72 -7.01
CA MET A 51 -3.18 -9.63 -7.15
C MET A 51 -4.46 -9.00 -6.56
N GLN A 52 -4.39 -8.29 -5.44
CA GLN A 52 -5.52 -7.53 -4.90
C GLN A 52 -6.00 -6.43 -5.86
N TRP A 53 -5.09 -5.71 -6.53
CA TRP A 53 -5.44 -4.65 -7.48
C TRP A 53 -6.19 -5.17 -8.71
N GLN A 54 -6.05 -6.44 -9.06
CA GLN A 54 -6.85 -7.06 -10.13
C GLN A 54 -8.35 -7.06 -9.82
N VAL A 55 -8.71 -7.04 -8.53
CA VAL A 55 -10.10 -7.14 -8.08
C VAL A 55 -10.59 -5.76 -7.68
N LEU A 56 -9.86 -5.10 -6.76
CA LEU A 56 -10.31 -3.86 -6.12
C LEU A 56 -9.86 -2.60 -6.87
N GLY A 57 -9.01 -2.73 -7.88
CA GLY A 57 -8.29 -1.62 -8.49
C GLY A 57 -7.21 -1.06 -7.58
N PHE A 58 -6.28 -0.27 -8.15
CA PHE A 58 -5.14 0.28 -7.42
C PHE A 58 -5.41 1.65 -6.77
N GLN A 59 -6.58 2.25 -7.01
CA GLN A 59 -6.97 3.58 -6.50
C GLN A 59 -7.15 3.63 -4.96
N GLY A 60 -7.36 2.47 -4.33
CA GLY A 60 -7.61 2.38 -2.88
C GLY A 60 -9.00 2.84 -2.45
N ALA A 61 -9.32 2.63 -1.16
CA ALA A 61 -10.66 2.82 -0.63
C ALA A 61 -11.12 4.28 -0.58
N LEU A 62 -10.20 5.23 -0.33
CA LEU A 62 -10.57 6.64 -0.25
C LEU A 62 -11.00 7.18 -1.62
N LEU A 63 -10.25 6.84 -2.67
CA LEU A 63 -10.48 7.37 -4.01
C LEU A 63 -11.68 6.70 -4.70
N SER A 64 -12.04 5.46 -4.33
CA SER A 64 -13.21 4.76 -4.88
C SER A 64 -14.55 5.42 -4.57
N HIS A 65 -14.60 6.40 -3.67
CA HIS A 65 -15.81 7.22 -3.45
C HIS A 65 -16.04 8.25 -4.56
N PHE A 66 -15.02 8.54 -5.38
CA PHE A 66 -15.05 9.61 -6.38
C PHE A 66 -14.91 9.10 -7.82
N ILE A 67 -14.29 7.92 -8.01
CA ILE A 67 -14.01 7.35 -9.33
C ILE A 67 -14.38 5.86 -9.38
N GLU A 68 -14.63 5.37 -10.59
CA GLU A 68 -14.73 3.93 -10.87
C GLU A 68 -13.37 3.23 -10.65
N PRO A 69 -13.36 1.90 -10.39
CA PRO A 69 -12.11 1.17 -10.14
C PRO A 69 -11.12 1.28 -11.30
N VAL A 70 -9.84 1.50 -10.99
CA VAL A 70 -8.77 1.64 -11.98
C VAL A 70 -7.87 0.41 -11.93
N TYR A 71 -7.69 -0.24 -13.07
CA TYR A 71 -6.95 -1.50 -13.19
C TYR A 71 -5.66 -1.35 -13.97
N VAL A 72 -4.68 -2.20 -13.67
CA VAL A 72 -3.42 -2.28 -14.41
C VAL A 72 -3.65 -3.10 -15.68
N SER A 73 -3.46 -2.51 -16.85
CA SER A 73 -3.63 -3.21 -18.14
C SER A 73 -2.49 -4.16 -18.47
N SER A 74 -1.25 -3.78 -18.09
CA SER A 74 -0.04 -4.48 -18.49
C SER A 74 1.04 -4.38 -17.43
N ILE A 75 1.79 -5.47 -17.25
CA ILE A 75 2.92 -5.57 -16.32
C ILE A 75 4.14 -6.02 -17.12
N PHE A 76 5.21 -5.23 -17.07
CA PHE A 76 6.48 -5.55 -17.73
C PHE A 76 7.51 -5.95 -16.68
N ILE A 77 8.19 -7.08 -16.88
CA ILE A 77 9.20 -7.60 -15.95
C ILE A 77 10.51 -7.89 -16.69
N GLY A 78 11.64 -7.58 -16.05
CA GLY A 78 12.99 -7.81 -16.59
C GLY A 78 13.53 -9.23 -16.40
N ASN A 79 12.72 -10.14 -15.86
CA ASN A 79 13.07 -11.51 -15.46
C ASN A 79 11.87 -12.44 -15.75
N ASP A 80 11.92 -13.70 -15.34
CA ASP A 80 10.89 -14.72 -15.62
C ASP A 80 9.43 -14.27 -15.39
N THR A 81 8.61 -14.41 -16.43
CA THR A 81 7.17 -14.08 -16.42
C THR A 81 6.34 -15.17 -15.76
N ARG A 82 6.79 -16.43 -15.77
CA ARG A 82 6.00 -17.58 -15.29
C ARG A 82 5.66 -17.44 -13.81
N GLY A 83 6.65 -17.11 -12.98
CA GLY A 83 6.44 -16.87 -11.55
C GLY A 83 5.43 -15.74 -11.29
N MET A 84 5.48 -14.67 -12.09
CA MET A 84 4.54 -13.56 -12.00
C MET A 84 3.13 -13.98 -12.39
N GLU A 85 2.95 -14.67 -13.51
CA GLU A 85 1.65 -15.17 -13.96
C GLU A 85 0.99 -16.08 -12.92
N MET A 86 1.76 -17.01 -12.33
CA MET A 86 1.27 -17.88 -11.27
C MET A 86 0.88 -17.10 -10.01
N ALA A 87 1.69 -16.12 -9.61
CA ALA A 87 1.45 -15.36 -8.40
C ALA A 87 0.24 -14.40 -8.52
N VAL A 88 0.04 -13.85 -9.71
CA VAL A 88 -0.90 -12.75 -9.95
C VAL A 88 -2.20 -13.25 -10.58
N ASN A 89 -2.17 -14.11 -11.61
CA ASN A 89 -3.37 -14.47 -12.39
C ASN A 89 -4.07 -15.78 -12.00
N GLN A 90 -3.37 -16.70 -11.32
CA GLN A 90 -3.88 -18.07 -11.07
C GLN A 90 -4.52 -18.25 -9.68
N ARG A 91 -4.53 -17.21 -8.83
CA ARG A 91 -5.03 -17.30 -7.46
C ARG A 91 -6.44 -16.73 -7.26
N VAL A 92 -6.95 -16.02 -8.27
CA VAL A 92 -8.22 -15.29 -8.19
C VAL A 92 -9.19 -15.84 -9.23
N ASP A 93 -9.86 -16.93 -8.87
CA ASP A 93 -10.92 -17.54 -9.67
C ASP A 93 -12.20 -17.66 -8.84
N GLY A 94 -13.36 -17.53 -9.51
CA GLY A 94 -14.67 -17.80 -8.90
C GLY A 94 -15.28 -16.68 -8.05
N ILE A 95 -14.63 -15.53 -7.90
CA ILE A 95 -15.16 -14.40 -7.10
C ILE A 95 -16.03 -13.42 -7.90
N THR A 96 -16.01 -13.50 -9.24
CA THR A 96 -16.63 -12.50 -10.12
C THR A 96 -18.12 -12.30 -9.86
N SER A 97 -18.85 -13.35 -9.49
CA SER A 97 -20.29 -13.28 -9.22
C SER A 97 -20.63 -12.54 -7.92
N ALA A 98 -19.66 -12.33 -7.03
CA ALA A 98 -19.85 -11.66 -5.74
C ALA A 98 -19.37 -10.20 -5.75
N LEU A 99 -18.87 -9.69 -6.88
CA LEU A 99 -18.32 -8.34 -6.95
C LEU A 99 -19.43 -7.28 -7.05
N PRO A 100 -19.30 -6.14 -6.33
CA PRO A 100 -20.20 -5.00 -6.49
C PRO A 100 -20.17 -4.42 -7.91
N LEU A 101 -21.15 -3.58 -8.21
CA LEU A 101 -21.23 -2.87 -9.49
C LEU A 101 -19.91 -2.13 -9.79
N TYR A 102 -19.47 -2.20 -11.06
CA TYR A 102 -18.21 -1.65 -11.61
C TYR A 102 -16.90 -2.37 -11.22
N TYR A 103 -16.95 -3.31 -10.28
CA TYR A 103 -15.78 -4.13 -9.96
C TYR A 103 -15.75 -5.40 -10.81
N CYS A 104 -14.58 -5.76 -11.30
CA CYS A 104 -14.33 -6.99 -12.05
C CYS A 104 -13.00 -7.61 -11.65
N VAL A 105 -12.74 -8.82 -12.14
CA VAL A 105 -11.41 -9.44 -12.07
C VAL A 105 -10.66 -9.11 -13.36
N TYR A 106 -9.71 -8.18 -13.28
CA TYR A 106 -8.90 -7.76 -14.41
C TYR A 106 -7.58 -8.52 -14.48
N ARG A 107 -7.35 -9.24 -15.58
CA ARG A 107 -6.10 -9.97 -15.82
C ARG A 107 -5.15 -9.13 -16.69
N PRO A 108 -4.06 -8.58 -16.11
CA PRO A 108 -3.09 -7.80 -16.86
C PRO A 108 -2.33 -8.69 -17.86
N HIS A 109 -1.94 -8.10 -18.98
CA HIS A 109 -0.97 -8.70 -19.87
C HIS A 109 0.43 -8.63 -19.25
N ILE A 110 1.07 -9.78 -19.03
CA ILE A 110 2.42 -9.84 -18.46
C ILE A 110 3.41 -10.09 -19.60
N SER A 111 4.43 -9.24 -19.72
CA SER A 111 5.45 -9.37 -20.79
C SER A 111 6.87 -9.26 -20.24
N LEU A 112 7.77 -10.04 -20.83
CA LEU A 112 9.21 -9.95 -20.57
C LEU A 112 9.81 -8.78 -21.34
N VAL A 113 10.64 -7.98 -20.67
CA VAL A 113 11.42 -6.89 -21.28
C VAL A 113 12.89 -7.03 -20.91
N SER A 114 13.77 -6.34 -21.63
CA SER A 114 15.20 -6.29 -21.28
C SER A 114 15.38 -5.72 -19.88
N SER A 115 16.12 -6.44 -19.02
CA SER A 115 16.41 -5.96 -17.66
C SER A 115 17.19 -4.65 -17.72
N ALA A 116 16.68 -3.63 -17.02
CA ALA A 116 17.38 -2.36 -16.85
C ALA A 116 18.56 -2.48 -15.87
N VAL A 117 18.60 -3.54 -15.05
CA VAL A 117 19.60 -3.77 -14.01
C VAL A 117 20.50 -4.95 -14.42
N PRO A 118 21.84 -4.79 -14.40
CA PRO A 118 22.75 -5.90 -14.62
C PRO A 118 22.52 -7.04 -13.61
N PRO A 119 22.67 -8.32 -14.01
CA PRO A 119 22.46 -9.48 -13.12
C PRO A 119 23.29 -9.42 -11.82
N ASP A 120 24.47 -8.78 -11.88
CA ASP A 120 25.46 -8.71 -10.80
C ASP A 120 25.40 -7.40 -9.99
N ALA A 121 24.40 -6.54 -10.25
CA ALA A 121 24.24 -5.30 -9.49
C ALA A 121 23.73 -5.62 -8.08
N HIS A 122 24.64 -5.59 -7.10
CA HIS A 122 24.27 -5.64 -5.69
C HIS A 122 23.99 -4.22 -5.18
N PRO A 123 22.73 -3.87 -4.87
CA PRO A 123 22.44 -2.58 -4.24
C PRO A 123 23.09 -2.54 -2.86
N SER A 124 24.02 -1.60 -2.68
CA SER A 124 24.74 -1.38 -1.43
C SER A 124 23.85 -0.79 -0.33
N GLN A 125 22.72 -0.18 -0.71
CA GLN A 125 21.76 0.44 0.21
C GLN A 125 20.38 -0.21 0.06
N LYS A 126 20.00 -1.04 1.03
CA LYS A 126 18.74 -1.82 1.02
C LYS A 126 17.59 -1.14 1.77
N SER A 127 17.85 -0.05 2.48
CA SER A 127 16.88 0.63 3.35
C SER A 127 16.37 1.96 2.79
N LEU A 128 16.85 2.41 1.63
CA LEU A 128 16.37 3.64 1.02
C LEU A 128 15.36 3.32 -0.08
N SER A 129 14.25 4.05 -0.08
CA SER A 129 13.24 4.04 -1.14
C SER A 129 13.23 5.41 -1.80
N LEU A 130 13.20 5.43 -3.13
CA LEU A 130 13.13 6.65 -3.93
C LEU A 130 11.73 6.74 -4.55
N ASN A 131 11.10 7.90 -4.45
CA ASN A 131 9.79 8.18 -5.03
C ASN A 131 9.85 9.48 -5.85
N TRP A 132 9.17 9.48 -7.00
CA TRP A 132 9.02 10.67 -7.84
C TRP A 132 7.74 10.55 -8.66
N SER A 133 6.98 11.62 -8.73
CA SER A 133 5.79 11.74 -9.54
C SER A 133 5.90 12.91 -10.52
N HIS A 134 5.11 12.86 -11.59
CA HIS A 134 5.11 13.92 -12.59
C HIS A 134 4.65 15.25 -11.96
N GLY A 135 5.52 16.25 -12.01
CA GLY A 135 5.29 17.56 -11.39
C GLY A 135 6.22 17.82 -10.18
N ASP A 136 6.86 16.78 -9.64
CA ASP A 136 7.82 16.94 -8.55
C ASP A 136 9.13 17.55 -9.06
N LEU A 137 9.65 18.53 -8.32
CA LEU A 137 10.92 19.20 -8.64
C LEU A 137 12.15 18.33 -8.34
N LEU A 138 12.05 17.48 -7.30
CA LEU A 138 13.13 16.65 -6.78
C LEU A 138 12.61 15.25 -6.43
N VAL A 139 13.52 14.29 -6.36
CA VAL A 139 13.23 12.92 -5.89
C VAL A 139 13.08 12.93 -4.37
N GLU A 140 12.03 12.28 -3.87
CA GLU A 140 11.83 12.03 -2.45
C GLU A 140 12.64 10.80 -2.04
N VAL A 141 13.46 10.93 -1.00
CA VAL A 141 14.25 9.84 -0.42
C VAL A 141 13.66 9.48 0.94
N VAL A 142 13.26 8.22 1.11
CA VAL A 142 12.59 7.71 2.32
C VAL A 142 13.41 6.58 2.93
N ASN A 143 13.62 6.63 4.24
CA ASN A 143 14.15 5.51 5.00
C ASN A 143 13.04 4.47 5.24
N ALA A 144 13.17 3.30 4.63
CA ALA A 144 12.19 2.23 4.69
C ALA A 144 12.07 1.57 6.08
N LEU A 145 13.01 1.82 7.00
CA LEU A 145 12.95 1.28 8.36
C LEU A 145 12.02 2.07 9.28
N ASP A 146 11.98 3.40 9.13
CA ASP A 146 11.15 4.29 9.95
C ASP A 146 9.97 4.91 9.19
N GLY A 147 9.96 4.77 7.85
CA GLY A 147 8.92 5.27 6.97
C GLY A 147 8.92 6.80 6.81
N LYS A 148 10.06 7.46 7.05
CA LYS A 148 10.18 8.92 6.99
C LYS A 148 11.14 9.38 5.89
N SER A 149 10.84 10.53 5.32
CA SER A 149 11.74 11.20 4.37
C SER A 149 13.03 11.62 5.07
N THR A 150 14.17 11.42 4.41
CA THR A 150 15.43 12.08 4.80
C THR A 150 15.34 13.52 4.30
N GLU A 151 15.13 14.47 5.20
CA GLU A 151 15.15 15.91 4.89
C GLU A 151 16.42 16.35 4.17
#